data_AF-A0A2H2ZU12-F1
#
_entry.id   AF-A0A2H2ZU12-F1
#
_cell.length_a   1.000
_cell.length_b   1.000
_cell.length_c   1.000
_cell.angle_alpha   90.00
_cell.angle_beta   90.00
_cell.angle_gamma   90.00
#
_symmetry.space_group_name_H-M   'P 1'
#
loop_
_entity.id
_entity.type
_entity.pdbx_description
1 polymer ?
#
loop_
_entity_poly.entity_id
_entity_poly.type
_entity_poly.pdbx_seq_one_letter_code
_entity_poly.pdbx_strand_id
1 'polypeptide(L)'
;MVAETSDVVQVSIPLPRSLDTRVFIRVATQAKAILLSLTTASHDESSSLRPMGSFVYALPDRFNQQQAIATTLFSAESSLEFTTRVAKLVARKTQLPVYVTNSISLESMGMGGTVEEEMEAFKGVAEAILSILPKNVVPS
;
A
#
# COMPACT_ATOMS: atom_id res chain seq x y z
N MET A 1 -8.32 5.35 -29.11
CA MET A 1 -7.40 5.30 -27.97
C MET A 1 -7.48 3.90 -27.42
N VAL A 2 -6.43 3.09 -27.58
CA VAL A 2 -6.43 1.71 -27.07
C VAL A 2 -6.28 1.80 -25.56
N ALA A 3 -7.32 1.46 -24.82
CA ALA A 3 -7.22 1.25 -23.38
C ALA A 3 -6.37 0.00 -23.18
N GLU A 4 -5.07 0.18 -22.91
CA GLU A 4 -4.27 -0.90 -22.38
C GLU A 4 -4.98 -1.44 -21.14
N THR A 5 -5.35 -2.71 -21.18
CA THR A 5 -6.08 -3.38 -20.11
C THR A 5 -5.14 -3.44 -18.92
N SER A 6 -5.30 -2.51 -17.98
CA SER A 6 -4.59 -2.57 -16.71
C SER A 6 -5.17 -3.72 -15.91
N ASP A 7 -4.34 -4.73 -15.64
CA ASP A 7 -4.74 -5.84 -14.77
C ASP A 7 -4.88 -5.31 -13.35
N VAL A 8 -6.10 -5.40 -12.83
CA VAL A 8 -6.45 -4.96 -11.48
C VAL A 8 -6.71 -6.17 -10.62
N VAL A 9 -5.94 -6.29 -9.53
CA VAL A 9 -6.12 -7.32 -8.51
C VAL A 9 -6.55 -6.66 -7.20
N GLN A 10 -7.54 -7.25 -6.54
CA GLN A 10 -8.07 -6.79 -5.27
C GLN A 10 -8.04 -7.93 -4.25
N VAL A 11 -7.52 -7.64 -3.06
CA VAL A 11 -7.46 -8.58 -1.94
C VAL A 11 -7.84 -7.86 -0.65
N SER A 12 -8.48 -8.59 0.26
CA SER A 12 -8.74 -8.14 1.61
C SER A 12 -8.06 -9.06 2.62
N ILE A 13 -7.37 -8.49 3.60
CA ILE A 13 -6.79 -9.21 4.74
C ILE A 13 -7.38 -8.67 6.05
N PRO A 14 -7.52 -9.49 7.11
CA PRO A 14 -7.85 -8.97 8.43
C PRO A 14 -6.74 -8.06 8.94
N LEU A 15 -7.09 -6.96 9.62
CA LEU A 15 -6.11 -6.14 10.31
C LEU A 15 -5.65 -6.89 11.58
N PRO A 16 -4.33 -7.03 11.85
CA PRO A 16 -3.86 -7.72 13.04
C PRO A 16 -4.45 -7.12 14.32
N ARG A 17 -4.83 -7.99 15.26
CA ARG A 17 -5.38 -7.61 16.59
C ARG A 17 -6.66 -6.75 16.55
N SER A 18 -7.36 -6.73 15.42
CA SER A 18 -8.68 -6.13 15.29
C SER A 18 -9.68 -7.22 14.89
N LEU A 19 -10.83 -7.27 15.54
CA LEU A 19 -11.83 -8.33 15.32
C LEU A 19 -12.67 -8.06 14.06
N ASP A 20 -12.97 -6.80 13.76
CA ASP A 20 -13.94 -6.41 12.72
C ASP A 20 -13.37 -5.47 11.64
N THR A 21 -12.07 -5.16 11.67
CA THR A 21 -11.42 -4.29 10.68
C THR A 21 -10.65 -5.11 9.64
N ARG A 22 -10.87 -4.80 8.35
CA ARG A 22 -10.13 -5.40 7.24
C ARG A 22 -9.37 -4.35 6.46
N VAL A 23 -8.20 -4.73 5.97
CA VAL A 23 -7.41 -3.95 5.02
C VAL A 23 -7.74 -4.42 3.61
N PHE A 24 -8.19 -3.49 2.78
CA PHE A 24 -8.43 -3.69 1.36
C PHE A 24 -7.26 -3.14 0.57
N ILE A 25 -6.73 -3.99 -0.31
CA ILE A 25 -5.56 -3.75 -1.13
C ILE A 25 -6.00 -3.86 -2.57
N ARG A 26 -5.81 -2.79 -3.33
CA ARG A 26 -6.03 -2.76 -4.78
C ARG A 26 -4.71 -2.49 -5.48
N VAL A 27 -4.29 -3.41 -6.33
CA VAL A 27 -3.10 -3.28 -7.18
C VAL A 27 -3.59 -3.16 -8.62
N ALA A 28 -3.16 -2.12 -9.32
CA ALA A 28 -3.33 -1.99 -10.76
C ALA A 28 -1.94 -1.91 -11.40
N THR A 29 -1.61 -2.91 -12.21
CA THR A 29 -0.36 -2.93 -12.95
C THR A 29 -0.57 -2.28 -14.32
N GLN A 30 0.27 -1.31 -14.64
CA GLN A 30 0.33 -0.67 -15.95
C GLN A 30 1.66 -1.03 -16.63
N ALA A 31 1.80 -0.73 -17.92
CA ALA A 31 2.99 -1.09 -18.69
C ALA A 31 4.34 -0.60 -18.09
N LYS A 32 4.34 0.51 -17.34
CA LYS A 32 5.56 1.12 -16.78
C LYS A 32 5.45 1.57 -15.32
N ALA A 33 4.36 1.23 -14.63
CA ALA A 33 4.14 1.66 -13.26
C ALA A 33 3.15 0.75 -12.54
N ILE A 34 3.20 0.77 -11.21
CA ILE A 34 2.22 0.11 -10.35
C ILE A 34 1.44 1.18 -9.60
N LEU A 35 0.12 1.06 -9.59
CA LEU A 35 -0.76 1.88 -8.76
C LEU A 35 -1.35 1.02 -7.65
N LEU A 36 -1.06 1.39 -6.41
CA LEU A 36 -1.48 0.70 -5.20
C LEU A 36 -2.42 1.61 -4.41
N SER A 37 -3.57 1.07 -4.02
CA SER A 37 -4.50 1.74 -3.12
C SER A 37 -4.77 0.86 -1.90
N LEU A 38 -4.59 1.45 -0.73
CA LEU A 38 -4.77 0.81 0.57
C LEU A 38 -5.86 1.56 1.34
N THR A 39 -6.82 0.83 1.90
CA THR A 39 -7.84 1.40 2.78
C THR A 39 -8.24 0.35 3.82
N THR A 40 -8.63 0.79 5.01
CA THR A 40 -9.37 -0.06 5.94
C THR A 40 -10.87 0.11 5.73
N ALA A 41 -11.64 -0.85 6.20
CA ALA A 41 -13.05 -0.65 6.54
C ALA A 41 -13.40 -1.53 7.75
N SER A 42 -14.25 -1.02 8.63
CA SER A 42 -14.84 -1.75 9.75
C SER A 42 -16.37 -1.77 9.63
N HIS A 43 -17.02 -2.73 10.28
CA HIS A 43 -18.48 -2.88 10.19
C HIS A 43 -19.25 -1.70 10.80
N ASP A 44 -18.66 -1.00 11.77
CA ASP A 44 -19.27 0.15 12.45
C ASP A 44 -19.04 1.50 11.75
N GLU A 45 -18.28 1.52 10.64
CA GLU A 45 -18.12 2.75 9.85
C GLU A 45 -19.42 3.05 9.09
N SER A 46 -20.20 3.97 9.66
CA SER A 46 -21.30 4.65 8.95
C SER A 46 -20.80 5.22 7.62
N SER A 47 -21.68 5.33 6.62
CA SER A 47 -21.45 5.61 5.19
C SER A 47 -20.77 6.95 4.83
N SER A 48 -19.88 7.45 5.67
CA SER A 48 -19.04 8.61 5.44
C SER A 48 -17.96 8.30 4.40
N LEU A 49 -17.68 9.29 3.54
CA LEU A 49 -16.62 9.18 2.55
C LEU A 49 -15.26 9.19 3.28
N ARG A 50 -14.49 8.11 3.18
CA ARG A 50 -13.15 8.05 3.75
C ARG A 50 -12.21 8.95 2.94
N PRO A 51 -11.42 9.84 3.58
CA PRO A 51 -10.41 10.60 2.87
C PRO A 51 -9.39 9.64 2.22
N MET A 52 -8.80 10.06 1.10
CA MET A 52 -7.79 9.26 0.36
C MET A 52 -6.52 8.99 1.19
N GLY A 53 -6.28 9.78 2.25
CA GLY A 53 -5.07 9.74 3.07
C GLY A 53 -3.85 10.20 2.28
N SER A 54 -2.68 9.64 2.56
CA SER A 54 -1.42 10.05 1.92
C SER A 54 -1.30 9.50 0.50
N PHE A 55 -0.64 10.26 -0.38
CA PHE A 55 -0.28 9.82 -1.73
C PHE A 55 1.22 9.97 -1.95
N VAL A 56 1.92 8.87 -2.19
CA VAL A 56 3.37 8.84 -2.35
C VAL A 56 3.74 8.17 -3.67
N TYR A 57 4.68 8.78 -4.37
CA TYR A 57 5.36 8.20 -5.52
C TYR A 57 6.73 7.66 -5.08
N ALA A 58 7.12 6.50 -5.57
CA ALA A 58 8.46 5.96 -5.37
C ALA A 58 9.05 5.42 -6.68
N LEU A 59 10.35 5.59 -6.84
CA LEU A 59 11.13 5.13 -7.97
C LEU A 59 12.35 4.35 -7.45
N PRO A 60 12.68 3.18 -8.02
CA PRO A 60 13.93 2.49 -7.70
C PRO A 60 15.13 3.34 -8.15
N ASP A 61 16.19 3.33 -7.34
CA ASP A 61 17.44 3.95 -7.73
C ASP A 61 18.16 3.06 -8.77
N ARG A 62 18.52 3.65 -9.91
CA ARG A 62 19.20 2.95 -11.01
C ARG A 62 20.65 2.61 -10.68
N PHE A 63 21.27 3.35 -9.77
CA PHE A 63 22.65 3.11 -9.34
C PHE A 63 22.73 2.14 -8.15
N ASN A 64 21.65 2.05 -7.35
CA ASN A 64 21.55 1.12 -6.24
C ASN A 64 20.14 0.52 -6.14
N GLN A 65 19.95 -0.67 -6.71
CA GLN A 65 18.66 -1.36 -6.76
C GLN A 65 18.07 -1.72 -5.38
N GLN A 66 18.88 -1.66 -4.31
CA GLN A 66 18.41 -1.86 -2.93
C GLN A 66 17.78 -0.60 -2.32
N GLN A 67 17.85 0.53 -3.02
CA GLN A 67 17.28 1.80 -2.60
C GLN A 67 16.13 2.23 -3.52
N ALA A 68 15.19 2.98 -2.94
CA ALA A 68 14.15 3.66 -3.67
C ALA A 68 13.99 5.08 -3.14
N ILE A 69 13.84 6.01 -4.07
CA ILE A 69 13.60 7.42 -3.80
C ILE A 69 12.09 7.61 -3.76
N ALA A 70 11.58 8.26 -2.72
CA ALA A 70 10.16 8.55 -2.58
C ALA A 70 9.91 10.05 -2.57
N THR A 71 8.80 10.44 -3.18
CA THR A 71 8.30 11.82 -3.24
C THR A 71 6.86 11.82 -2.79
N THR A 72 6.58 12.57 -1.72
CA THR A 72 5.22 12.79 -1.23
C THR A 72 4.48 13.71 -2.19
N LEU A 73 3.39 13.22 -2.78
CA LEU A 73 2.51 14.00 -3.66
C LEU A 73 1.37 14.64 -2.89
N PHE A 74 0.85 13.93 -1.89
CA PHE A 74 -0.13 14.45 -0.93
C PHE A 74 0.22 13.93 0.46
N SER A 75 0.22 14.82 1.44
CA SER A 75 0.60 14.52 2.81
C SER A 75 -0.63 14.43 3.71
N ALA A 76 -0.82 13.30 4.38
CA ALA A 76 -1.71 13.16 5.52
C ALA A 76 -0.92 12.53 6.67
N GLU A 77 -0.72 13.30 7.75
CA GLU A 77 0.24 13.00 8.82
C GLU A 77 0.09 11.58 9.38
N SER A 78 -1.14 11.13 9.63
CA SER A 78 -1.45 9.81 10.21
C SER A 78 -1.08 8.61 9.34
N SER A 79 -0.82 8.79 8.05
CA SER A 79 -0.56 7.68 7.11
C SER A 79 0.75 7.83 6.33
N LEU A 80 1.44 8.97 6.42
CA LEU A 80 2.54 9.31 5.53
C LEU A 80 3.72 8.34 5.63
N GLU A 81 4.16 8.02 6.84
CA GLU A 81 5.29 7.12 7.04
C GLU A 81 5.00 5.72 6.49
N PHE A 82 3.84 5.16 6.84
CA PHE A 82 3.39 3.86 6.36
C PHE A 82 3.34 3.80 4.83
N THR A 83 2.74 4.82 4.22
CA THR A 83 2.62 4.95 2.76
C THR A 83 3.99 5.00 2.09
N THR A 84 4.92 5.75 2.68
CA THR A 84 6.30 5.87 2.19
C THR A 84 7.06 4.55 2.30
N ARG A 85 6.91 3.83 3.42
CA ARG A 85 7.52 2.50 3.63
C ARG A 85 7.03 1.50 2.58
N VAL A 86 5.71 1.46 2.33
CA VAL A 86 5.12 0.58 1.32
C VAL A 86 5.59 0.95 -0.09
N ALA A 87 5.55 2.24 -0.46
CA ALA A 87 5.97 2.69 -1.78
C ALA A 87 7.43 2.30 -2.08
N LYS A 88 8.34 2.53 -1.13
CA LYS A 88 9.75 2.14 -1.27
C LYS A 88 9.94 0.63 -1.30
N LEU A 89 9.17 -0.14 -0.54
CA LEU A 89 9.23 -1.60 -0.57
C LEU A 89 8.87 -2.13 -1.95
N VAL A 90 7.71 -1.75 -2.47
CA VAL A 90 7.20 -2.24 -3.75
C VAL A 90 8.11 -1.79 -4.89
N ALA A 91 8.57 -0.54 -4.90
CA ALA A 91 9.48 -0.03 -5.94
C ALA A 91 10.80 -0.83 -5.99
N ARG A 92 11.38 -1.16 -4.83
CA ARG A 92 12.59 -2.01 -4.76
C ARG A 92 12.33 -3.43 -5.23
N LYS A 93 11.17 -4.00 -4.88
CA LYS A 93 10.85 -5.39 -5.20
C LYS A 93 10.44 -5.60 -6.65
N THR A 94 9.93 -4.56 -7.31
CA THR A 94 9.44 -4.65 -8.69
C THR A 94 10.35 -3.97 -9.71
N GLN A 95 11.29 -3.16 -9.23
CA GLN A 95 12.13 -2.31 -10.10
C GLN A 95 11.29 -1.43 -11.06
N LEU A 96 10.06 -1.09 -10.65
CA LEU A 96 9.16 -0.19 -11.36
C LEU A 96 8.84 1.04 -10.51
N PRO A 97 8.48 2.17 -11.13
CA PRO A 97 7.81 3.26 -10.44
C PRO A 97 6.51 2.79 -9.78
N VAL A 98 6.25 3.27 -8.57
CA VAL A 98 5.07 2.90 -7.77
C VAL A 98 4.38 4.14 -7.24
N TYR A 99 3.06 4.18 -7.39
CA TYR A 99 2.17 5.16 -6.81
C TYR A 99 1.36 4.49 -5.70
N VAL A 100 1.39 5.02 -4.48
CA VAL A 100 0.67 4.45 -3.34
C VAL A 100 -0.23 5.50 -2.71
N THR A 101 -1.55 5.27 -2.77
CA THR A 101 -2.55 5.99 -1.96
C THR A 101 -2.91 5.15 -0.75
N ASN A 102 -2.99 5.74 0.44
CA ASN A 102 -3.26 4.99 1.65
C ASN A 102 -4.12 5.79 2.64
N SER A 103 -5.28 5.23 2.96
CA SER A 103 -6.24 5.71 3.95
C SER A 103 -6.47 4.73 5.10
N ILE A 104 -5.56 3.77 5.32
CA ILE A 104 -5.61 2.84 6.46
C ILE A 104 -5.72 3.64 7.76
N SER A 105 -6.69 3.28 8.60
CA SER A 105 -6.76 3.68 10.01
C SER A 105 -6.32 2.52 10.90
N LEU A 106 -5.35 2.79 11.77
CA LEU A 106 -4.86 1.84 12.78
C LEU A 106 -5.49 2.09 14.16
N GLU A 107 -6.45 3.01 14.27
CA GLU A 107 -7.12 3.37 15.53
C GLU A 107 -7.88 2.20 16.15
N SER A 108 -8.30 1.24 15.32
CA SER A 108 -9.02 0.03 15.74
C SER A 108 -8.11 -1.14 16.14
N MET A 109 -6.79 -0.91 16.24
CA MET A 109 -5.84 -1.88 16.78
C MET A 109 -5.89 -1.86 18.31
N GLY A 110 -5.86 -3.04 18.94
CA GLY A 110 -6.19 -3.24 20.36
C GLY A 110 -5.40 -2.41 21.38
N MET A 111 -4.21 -1.91 21.04
CA MET A 111 -3.40 -1.06 21.93
C MET A 111 -3.31 0.41 21.46
N GLY A 112 -4.16 0.84 20.53
CA GLY A 112 -4.18 2.22 20.03
C GLY A 112 -3.12 2.54 19.00
N GLY A 113 -2.63 1.53 18.26
CA GLY A 113 -1.70 1.73 17.14
C GLY A 113 -0.26 1.95 17.60
N THR A 114 0.23 1.11 18.51
CA THR A 114 1.65 1.17 18.92
C THR A 114 2.58 0.86 17.74
N VAL A 115 3.86 1.20 17.87
CA VAL A 115 4.85 0.95 16.81
C VAL A 115 4.94 -0.54 16.47
N GLU A 116 4.82 -1.43 17.45
CA GLU A 116 4.83 -2.88 17.25
C GLU A 116 3.63 -3.33 16.41
N GLU A 117 2.45 -2.78 16.69
CA GLU A 117 1.22 -3.04 15.95
C GLU A 117 1.32 -2.52 14.52
N GLU A 118 1.82 -1.31 14.32
CA GLU A 118 2.06 -0.77 12.98
C GLU A 118 3.04 -1.65 12.18
N MET A 119 4.11 -2.14 12.82
CA MET A 119 5.08 -3.03 12.18
C MET A 119 4.49 -4.40 11.84
N GLU A 120 3.59 -4.94 12.67
CA GLU A 120 2.86 -6.17 12.39
C GLU A 120 1.89 -5.98 11.21
N ALA A 121 1.12 -4.89 11.21
CA ALA A 121 0.24 -4.52 10.10
C ALA A 121 1.03 -4.29 8.81
N PHE A 122 2.17 -3.62 8.88
CA PHE A 122 3.06 -3.39 7.74
C PHE A 122 3.54 -4.71 7.13
N LYS A 123 3.99 -5.67 7.96
CA LYS A 123 4.42 -6.99 7.48
C LYS A 123 3.29 -7.73 6.77
N GLY A 124 2.09 -7.78 7.37
CA GLY A 124 0.95 -8.44 6.75
C GLY A 124 0.53 -7.81 5.42
N VAL A 125 0.48 -6.48 5.36
CA VAL A 125 0.19 -5.74 4.12
C VAL A 125 1.28 -5.96 3.07
N ALA A 126 2.55 -5.91 3.47
CA ALA A 126 3.69 -6.16 2.58
C ALA A 126 3.63 -7.57 1.98
N GLU A 127 3.42 -8.60 2.80
CA GLU A 127 3.31 -9.98 2.35
C GLU A 127 2.12 -10.16 1.39
N ALA A 128 0.96 -9.60 1.74
CA ALA A 128 -0.21 -9.64 0.88
C ALA A 128 0.06 -8.99 -0.49
N ILE A 129 0.65 -7.79 -0.52
CA ILE A 129 1.02 -7.10 -1.77
C ILE A 129 1.99 -7.95 -2.58
N LEU A 130 3.08 -8.44 -1.97
CA LEU A 130 4.09 -9.21 -2.66
C LEU A 130 3.54 -10.53 -3.24
N SER A 131 2.54 -11.13 -2.58
CA SER A 131 1.89 -12.36 -3.05
C SER A 131 1.01 -12.16 -4.28
N ILE A 132 0.46 -10.97 -4.48
CA ILE A 132 -0.46 -10.65 -5.60
C ILE A 132 0.20 -9.91 -6.76
N LEU A 133 1.44 -9.44 -6.57
CA LEU A 133 2.20 -8.85 -7.67
C LEU A 133 2.44 -9.89 -8.76
N PRO A 134 2.31 -9.51 -10.04
CA PRO A 134 2.49 -10.45 -11.12
C PRO A 134 3.96 -10.89 -11.19
N LYS A 135 4.18 -12.21 -11.32
CA LYS A 135 5.52 -12.83 -11.21
C LYS A 135 6.52 -12.36 -12.28
N ASN A 136 6.03 -11.79 -13.38
CA ASN A 136 6.85 -11.21 -14.45
C ASN A 136 7.43 -9.82 -14.11
N VAL A 137 6.94 -9.18 -13.05
CA VAL A 137 7.37 -7.85 -12.61
C VAL A 137 8.35 -7.91 -11.44
N VAL A 138 8.45 -9.04 -10.75
CA VAL A 138 9.42 -9.24 -9.66
C VAL A 138 10.67 -9.92 -10.25
N PRO A 139 11.84 -9.26 -10.32
CA PRO A 139 13.07 -9.93 -10.70
C PRO A 139 13.38 -11.05 -9.70
N SER A 140 13.65 -12.24 -10.24
CA SER A 140 14.03 -13.46 -9.52
C SER A 140 15.29 -13.31 -8.69
#